data_AF-A0A2E0V7G0-F1
#
_entry.id   AF-A0A2E0V7G0-F1
#
_cell.length_a   1.000
_cell.length_b   1.000
_cell.length_c   1.000
_cell.angle_alpha   90.00
_cell.angle_beta   90.00
_cell.angle_gamma   90.00
#
_symmetry.space_group_name_H-M   'P 1'
#
loop_
_entity.id
_entity.type
_entity.pdbx_description
1 polymer ?
#
loop_
_entity_poly.entity_id
_entity_poly.type
_entity_poly.pdbx_seq_one_letter_code
_entity_poly.pdbx_strand_id
1 'polypeptide(L)'
;PTEAEWEYACRAGKRAGYPSEIKDLGKYANFADRTLYNDRELVHYVYANREADDGYGRLFAPVGQFLPNGWGIHDMLGNLAELCSTYYSHQLTGGKDPDFQELPAPRGSRHRISRGGSWCSPPEYLHVAFRNAFTGTQTPHIGMRLVLRQGPSVTRTRTEISDALQDKLDAEKKERQDQARK
;
A
#
# COMPACT_ATOMS: atom_id res chain seq x y z
N PRO A 1 4.38 1.99 -3.25
CA PRO A 1 4.82 0.93 -4.19
C PRO A 1 3.86 0.91 -5.40
N THR A 2 4.31 0.40 -6.54
CA THR A 2 3.41 -0.12 -7.57
C THR A 2 2.65 -1.33 -7.01
N GLU A 3 1.53 -1.72 -7.62
CA GLU A 3 0.83 -2.95 -7.21
C GLU A 3 1.75 -4.18 -7.33
N ALA A 4 2.56 -4.23 -8.39
CA ALA A 4 3.46 -5.34 -8.66
C ALA A 4 4.60 -5.41 -7.63
N GLU A 5 5.22 -4.27 -7.30
CA GLU A 5 6.22 -4.16 -6.23
C GLU A 5 5.65 -4.61 -4.89
N TRP A 6 4.43 -4.20 -4.57
CA TRP A 6 3.75 -4.55 -3.33
C TRP A 6 3.55 -6.07 -3.23
N GLU A 7 2.99 -6.70 -4.28
CA GLU A 7 2.73 -8.14 -4.27
C GLU A 7 4.04 -8.94 -4.20
N TYR A 8 5.06 -8.50 -4.95
CA TYR A 8 6.39 -9.11 -4.94
C TYR A 8 7.01 -9.07 -3.55
N ALA A 9 6.98 -7.91 -2.89
CA ALA A 9 7.44 -7.74 -1.53
C ALA A 9 6.64 -8.58 -0.54
N CYS A 10 5.31 -8.63 -0.66
CA CYS A 10 4.44 -9.41 0.23
C CYS A 10 4.77 -10.90 0.14
N ARG A 11 4.95 -11.40 -1.09
CA ARG A 11 5.27 -12.80 -1.36
C ARG A 11 6.62 -13.23 -0.81
N ALA A 12 7.62 -12.34 -0.82
CA ALA A 12 8.98 -12.63 -0.35
C ALA A 12 9.52 -13.99 -0.88
N GLY A 13 9.32 -14.24 -2.18
CA GLY A 13 9.71 -15.48 -2.86
C GLY A 13 8.72 -16.66 -2.76
N LYS A 14 7.65 -16.56 -1.98
CA LYS A 14 6.61 -17.61 -1.88
C LYS A 14 5.54 -17.49 -2.96
N ARG A 15 4.99 -18.63 -3.39
CA ARG A 15 3.84 -18.71 -4.31
C ARG A 15 2.49 -18.82 -3.60
N ALA A 16 2.51 -19.18 -2.31
CA ALA A 16 1.31 -19.33 -1.50
C ALA A 16 0.46 -18.05 -1.45
N GLY A 17 -0.85 -18.23 -1.36
CA GLY A 17 -1.83 -17.15 -1.27
C GLY A 17 -1.86 -16.47 0.11
N TYR A 18 -1.58 -17.25 1.14
CA TYR A 18 -1.58 -16.86 2.54
C TYR A 18 -0.24 -17.26 3.19
N PRO A 19 0.15 -16.62 4.31
CA PRO A 19 1.37 -16.98 5.04
C PRO A 19 1.22 -18.27 5.86
N SER A 20 -0.03 -18.66 6.16
CA SER A 20 -0.41 -19.82 6.96
C SER A 20 -1.81 -20.32 6.55
N GLU A 21 -2.28 -21.37 7.24
CA GLU A 21 -3.71 -21.69 7.29
C GLU A 21 -4.53 -20.53 7.89
N ILE A 22 -5.80 -20.41 7.47
CA ILE A 22 -6.69 -19.29 7.87
C ILE A 22 -6.90 -19.23 9.38
N LYS A 23 -7.01 -20.37 10.06
CA LYS A 23 -7.17 -20.43 11.53
C LYS A 23 -5.97 -19.87 12.30
N ASP A 24 -4.79 -19.88 11.68
CA ASP A 24 -3.52 -19.42 12.27
C ASP A 24 -3.15 -18.00 11.81
N LEU A 25 -3.98 -17.37 10.97
CA LEU A 25 -3.70 -16.08 10.34
C LEU A 25 -3.51 -14.94 11.35
N GLY A 26 -4.11 -15.04 12.54
CA GLY A 26 -3.95 -14.06 13.65
C GLY A 26 -2.51 -13.92 14.16
N LYS A 27 -1.61 -14.86 13.84
CA LYS A 27 -0.17 -14.73 14.13
C LYS A 27 0.56 -13.81 13.14
N TYR A 28 -0.03 -13.58 11.96
CA TYR A 28 0.59 -12.90 10.83
C TYR A 28 -0.10 -11.60 10.45
N ALA A 29 -1.33 -11.37 10.90
CA ALA A 29 -2.12 -10.22 10.50
C ALA A 29 -3.18 -9.85 11.53
N ASN A 30 -3.52 -8.56 11.56
CA ASN A 30 -4.73 -8.01 12.18
C ASN A 30 -5.85 -7.94 11.13
N PHE A 31 -7.00 -8.56 11.36
CA PHE A 31 -8.11 -8.63 10.42
C PHE A 31 -9.44 -8.86 11.12
N ALA A 32 -10.53 -8.95 10.35
CA ALA A 32 -11.83 -9.19 10.94
C ALA A 32 -11.90 -10.62 11.51
N ASP A 33 -11.72 -10.70 12.82
CA ASP A 33 -11.59 -11.94 13.58
C ASP A 33 -12.85 -12.25 14.41
N ARG A 34 -12.73 -13.20 15.34
CA ARG A 34 -13.85 -13.67 16.15
C ARG A 34 -14.46 -12.55 17.00
N THR A 35 -13.68 -11.56 17.39
CA THR A 35 -14.15 -10.42 18.18
C THR A 35 -15.18 -9.61 17.37
N LEU A 36 -14.86 -9.28 16.11
CA LEU A 36 -15.80 -8.58 15.22
C LEU A 36 -17.00 -9.46 14.83
N TYR A 37 -16.78 -10.75 14.61
CA TYR A 37 -17.87 -11.69 14.30
C TYR A 37 -18.96 -11.71 15.39
N ASN A 38 -18.55 -11.69 16.65
CA ASN A 38 -19.46 -11.75 17.79
C ASN A 38 -20.17 -10.42 18.06
N ASP A 39 -19.51 -9.31 17.76
CA ASP A 39 -20.04 -7.96 17.99
C ASP A 39 -21.23 -7.63 17.08
N ARG A 40 -21.18 -8.06 15.81
CA ARG A 40 -22.24 -7.85 14.80
C ARG A 40 -22.75 -6.40 14.66
N GLU A 41 -22.00 -5.40 15.13
CA GLU A 41 -22.33 -3.98 14.96
C GLU A 41 -22.53 -3.60 13.49
N LEU A 42 -21.72 -4.18 12.61
CA LEU A 42 -21.82 -3.98 11.17
C LEU A 42 -22.17 -5.29 10.48
N VAL A 43 -23.11 -5.21 9.52
CA VAL A 43 -23.60 -6.38 8.77
C VAL A 43 -22.48 -7.16 8.09
N HIS A 44 -21.41 -6.48 7.66
CA HIS A 44 -20.29 -7.13 6.98
C HIS A 44 -19.39 -7.98 7.90
N TYR A 45 -19.48 -7.83 9.23
CA TYR A 45 -18.74 -8.68 10.16
C TYR A 45 -19.24 -10.13 10.21
N VAL A 46 -20.34 -10.45 9.53
CA VAL A 46 -20.74 -11.84 9.28
C VAL A 46 -19.66 -12.64 8.51
N TYR A 47 -18.80 -11.95 7.76
CA TYR A 47 -17.68 -12.54 7.03
C TYR A 47 -16.36 -12.55 7.83
N ALA A 48 -16.38 -12.07 9.08
CA ALA A 48 -15.22 -12.17 9.96
C ALA A 48 -14.93 -13.63 10.31
N ASN A 49 -13.66 -13.94 10.55
CA ASN A 49 -13.23 -15.28 10.94
C ASN A 49 -13.78 -15.63 12.33
N ARG A 50 -14.31 -16.84 12.49
CA ARG A 50 -14.95 -17.26 13.73
C ARG A 50 -13.99 -17.94 14.72
N GLU A 51 -12.84 -18.36 14.24
CA GLU A 51 -11.89 -19.20 14.97
C GLU A 51 -10.65 -18.43 15.39
N ALA A 52 -10.17 -17.52 14.54
CA ALA A 52 -9.00 -16.71 14.81
C ALA A 52 -9.32 -15.58 15.81
N ASP A 53 -8.31 -15.25 16.60
CA ASP A 53 -8.28 -14.12 17.52
C ASP A 53 -6.89 -13.50 17.39
N ASP A 54 -6.82 -12.28 16.87
CA ASP A 54 -5.56 -11.58 16.61
C ASP A 54 -5.13 -10.67 17.77
N GLY A 55 -5.97 -10.56 18.81
CA GLY A 55 -5.74 -9.72 20.00
C GLY A 55 -6.07 -8.23 19.79
N TYR A 56 -6.53 -7.82 18.62
CA TYR A 56 -6.86 -6.44 18.26
C TYR A 56 -8.30 -6.33 17.73
N GLY A 57 -9.26 -6.38 18.65
CA GLY A 57 -10.66 -6.58 18.28
C GLY A 57 -11.31 -5.54 17.36
N ARG A 58 -11.01 -4.24 17.45
CA ARG A 58 -11.75 -3.17 16.72
C ARG A 58 -10.90 -2.03 16.17
N LEU A 59 -9.59 -2.22 16.08
CA LEU A 59 -8.67 -1.17 15.66
C LEU A 59 -7.43 -1.80 14.99
N PHE A 60 -6.75 -1.01 14.18
CA PHE A 60 -5.39 -1.29 13.75
C PHE A 60 -4.45 -1.48 14.96
N ALA A 61 -3.50 -2.38 14.81
CA ALA A 61 -2.46 -2.66 15.78
C ALA A 61 -1.27 -1.70 15.60
N PRO A 62 -0.43 -1.49 16.65
CA PRO A 62 0.90 -0.95 16.44
C PRO A 62 1.63 -1.70 15.32
N VAL A 63 2.42 -0.98 14.52
CA VAL A 63 3.19 -1.58 13.41
C VAL A 63 4.20 -2.59 13.97
N GLY A 64 4.36 -3.73 13.30
CA GLY A 64 5.37 -4.73 13.61
C GLY A 64 5.01 -5.73 14.71
N GLN A 65 3.74 -5.81 15.11
CA GLN A 65 3.30 -6.74 16.17
C GLN A 65 3.12 -8.19 15.68
N PHE A 66 2.88 -8.39 14.39
CA PHE A 66 2.69 -9.72 13.79
C PHE A 66 3.98 -10.25 13.16
N LEU A 67 4.04 -11.56 12.92
CA LEU A 67 5.20 -12.20 12.31
C LEU A 67 5.50 -11.62 10.91
N PRO A 68 6.77 -11.30 10.61
CA PRO A 68 7.13 -10.78 9.30
C PRO A 68 7.08 -11.86 8.21
N ASN A 69 7.08 -11.44 6.96
CA ASN A 69 7.32 -12.35 5.84
C ASN A 69 8.81 -12.77 5.74
N GLY A 70 9.14 -13.58 4.73
CA GLY A 70 10.49 -14.12 4.54
C GLY A 70 11.61 -13.07 4.32
N TRP A 71 11.26 -11.81 4.07
CA TRP A 71 12.19 -10.69 3.93
C TRP A 71 12.22 -9.75 5.15
N GLY A 72 11.52 -10.10 6.22
CA GLY A 72 11.46 -9.25 7.42
C GLY A 72 10.46 -8.09 7.31
N ILE A 73 9.57 -8.09 6.31
CA ILE A 73 8.57 -7.03 6.14
C ILE A 73 7.32 -7.40 6.92
N HIS A 74 6.93 -6.51 7.84
CA HIS A 74 5.74 -6.65 8.68
C HIS A 74 4.51 -6.02 8.05
N ASP A 75 3.34 -6.46 8.53
CA ASP A 75 2.03 -5.89 8.22
C ASP A 75 1.73 -5.82 6.72
N MET A 76 2.27 -6.77 5.94
CA MET A 76 1.95 -6.88 4.52
C MET A 76 0.53 -7.41 4.30
N LEU A 77 -0.08 -8.06 5.29
CA LEU A 77 -1.47 -8.50 5.26
C LEU A 77 -2.17 -8.01 6.52
N GLY A 78 -3.38 -7.49 6.37
CA GLY A 78 -4.17 -6.93 7.47
C GLY A 78 -3.65 -5.58 7.96
N ASN A 79 -4.02 -5.24 9.19
CA ASN A 79 -3.76 -3.95 9.83
C ASN A 79 -4.40 -2.79 9.05
N LEU A 80 -3.68 -2.17 8.11
CA LEU A 80 -4.22 -1.17 7.20
C LEU A 80 -3.97 -1.60 5.77
N ALA A 81 -5.01 -1.52 4.93
CA ALA A 81 -4.84 -1.76 3.51
C ALA A 81 -3.97 -0.65 2.92
N GLU A 82 -2.99 -1.02 2.10
CA GLU A 82 -1.96 -0.10 1.65
C GLU A 82 -2.25 0.43 0.27
N LEU A 83 -2.28 1.76 0.14
CA LEU A 83 -2.45 2.44 -1.14
C LEU A 83 -1.23 2.23 -2.05
N CYS A 84 -1.48 1.78 -3.27
CA CYS A 84 -0.47 1.64 -4.32
C CYS A 84 -0.55 2.80 -5.33
N SER A 85 0.56 3.10 -6.01
CA SER A 85 0.60 4.11 -7.07
C SER A 85 -0.11 3.65 -8.34
N THR A 86 -0.35 2.37 -8.54
CA THR A 86 -0.99 1.83 -9.75
C THR A 86 -2.49 2.14 -9.78
N TYR A 87 -3.03 2.55 -10.94
CA TYR A 87 -4.48 2.68 -11.13
C TYR A 87 -5.15 1.31 -11.25
N TYR A 88 -6.39 1.21 -10.74
CA TYR A 88 -7.16 -0.01 -10.80
C TYR A 88 -7.61 -0.30 -12.25
N SER A 89 -7.34 -1.53 -12.69
CA SER A 89 -7.82 -2.07 -13.97
C SER A 89 -8.39 -3.47 -13.74
N HIS A 90 -9.52 -3.77 -14.40
CA HIS A 90 -10.09 -5.12 -14.43
C HIS A 90 -9.26 -6.09 -15.27
N GLN A 91 -8.50 -5.58 -16.24
CA GLN A 91 -7.63 -6.37 -17.11
C GLN A 91 -6.19 -6.22 -16.66
N LEU A 92 -5.54 -7.35 -16.37
CA LEU A 92 -4.11 -7.43 -16.09
C LEU A 92 -3.37 -7.71 -17.40
N THR A 93 -2.52 -6.79 -17.86
CA THR A 93 -1.80 -6.94 -19.15
C THR A 93 -0.55 -7.81 -19.05
N GLY A 94 -0.25 -8.38 -17.88
CA GLY A 94 0.99 -9.12 -17.64
C GLY A 94 2.24 -8.26 -17.85
N GLY A 95 3.42 -8.90 -17.83
CA GLY A 95 4.71 -8.24 -18.06
C GLY A 95 5.59 -8.14 -16.82
N LYS A 96 6.77 -7.54 -16.99
CA LYS A 96 7.74 -7.28 -15.91
C LYS A 96 7.44 -5.91 -15.31
N ASP A 97 7.03 -5.90 -14.04
CA ASP A 97 6.65 -4.68 -13.30
C ASP A 97 5.59 -3.83 -14.03
N PRO A 98 4.39 -4.40 -14.27
CA PRO A 98 3.31 -3.66 -14.92
C PRO A 98 2.87 -2.50 -14.02
N ASP A 99 3.25 -1.29 -14.42
CA ASP A 99 2.99 -0.08 -13.66
C ASP A 99 2.00 0.82 -14.41
N PHE A 100 0.71 0.57 -14.22
CA PHE A 100 -0.36 1.38 -14.81
C PHE A 100 -0.50 2.72 -14.08
N GLN A 101 0.53 3.57 -14.17
CA GLN A 101 0.49 4.92 -13.58
C GLN A 101 -0.33 5.91 -14.42
N GLU A 102 -0.54 5.62 -15.70
CA GLU A 102 -1.38 6.43 -16.58
C GLU A 102 -2.86 6.09 -16.37
N LEU A 103 -3.71 7.11 -16.42
CA LEU A 103 -5.16 6.92 -16.35
C LEU A 103 -5.61 6.04 -17.52
N PRO A 104 -6.35 4.95 -17.30
CA PRO A 104 -6.79 4.12 -18.41
C PRO A 104 -7.75 4.91 -19.32
N ALA A 105 -7.43 5.02 -20.60
CA ALA A 105 -8.30 5.68 -21.60
C ALA A 105 -9.39 4.72 -22.13
N PRO A 106 -10.55 5.21 -22.61
CA PRO A 106 -11.09 6.57 -22.50
C PRO A 106 -11.99 6.77 -21.26
N ARG A 107 -12.15 5.73 -20.40
CA ARG A 107 -13.04 5.71 -19.22
C ARG A 107 -12.54 4.79 -18.10
N GLY A 108 -11.23 4.75 -17.89
CA GLY A 108 -10.63 3.96 -16.81
C GLY A 108 -11.12 4.36 -15.43
N SER A 109 -11.00 3.43 -14.49
CA SER A 109 -11.23 3.74 -13.08
C SER A 109 -10.20 4.78 -12.62
N ARG A 110 -10.67 5.89 -12.05
CA ARG A 110 -9.80 6.87 -11.39
C ARG A 110 -9.34 6.40 -10.00
N HIS A 111 -9.75 5.19 -9.61
CA HIS A 111 -9.39 4.59 -8.34
C HIS A 111 -7.98 4.04 -8.40
N ARG A 112 -7.18 4.37 -7.39
CA ARG A 112 -5.91 3.70 -7.14
C ARG A 112 -6.18 2.33 -6.52
N ILE A 113 -5.21 1.44 -6.59
CA ILE A 113 -5.32 0.13 -5.97
C ILE A 113 -4.97 0.22 -4.48
N SER A 114 -5.69 -0.52 -3.64
CA SER A 114 -5.23 -0.88 -2.30
C SER A 114 -5.03 -2.39 -2.16
N ARG A 115 -4.07 -2.78 -1.32
CA ARG A 115 -3.63 -4.18 -1.14
C ARG A 115 -3.54 -4.55 0.34
N GLY A 116 -3.49 -5.86 0.62
CA GLY A 116 -3.25 -6.41 1.96
C GLY A 116 -4.48 -6.61 2.85
N GLY A 117 -5.58 -5.91 2.58
CA GLY A 117 -6.71 -5.89 3.51
C GLY A 117 -6.36 -5.12 4.79
N SER A 118 -7.28 -5.07 5.74
CA SER A 118 -7.17 -4.26 6.96
C SER A 118 -7.75 -4.99 8.17
N TRP A 119 -7.66 -4.38 9.35
CA TRP A 119 -8.22 -4.87 10.61
C TRP A 119 -9.72 -5.18 10.55
N CYS A 120 -10.48 -4.56 9.65
CA CYS A 120 -11.91 -4.82 9.46
C CYS A 120 -12.21 -5.64 8.20
N SER A 121 -11.20 -6.21 7.55
CA SER A 121 -11.36 -7.01 6.33
C SER A 121 -11.51 -8.50 6.64
N PRO A 122 -12.38 -9.23 5.94
CA PRO A 122 -12.50 -10.67 6.11
C PRO A 122 -11.23 -11.38 5.57
N PRO A 123 -10.96 -12.64 5.98
CA PRO A 123 -9.74 -13.35 5.61
C PRO A 123 -9.46 -13.41 4.10
N GLU A 124 -10.49 -13.47 3.27
CA GLU A 124 -10.36 -13.52 1.81
C GLU A 124 -9.66 -12.27 1.24
N TYR A 125 -9.82 -11.13 1.91
CA TYR A 125 -9.23 -9.87 1.48
C TYR A 125 -7.74 -9.78 1.85
N LEU A 126 -7.29 -10.66 2.75
CA LEU A 126 -5.89 -10.85 3.11
C LEU A 126 -5.19 -11.84 2.17
N HIS A 127 -5.87 -12.38 1.15
CA HIS A 127 -5.17 -13.16 0.14
C HIS A 127 -4.16 -12.25 -0.59
N VAL A 128 -2.92 -12.69 -0.74
CA VAL A 128 -1.83 -11.87 -1.30
C VAL A 128 -2.17 -11.30 -2.68
N ALA A 129 -3.00 -11.98 -3.48
CA ALA A 129 -3.44 -11.53 -4.81
C ALA A 129 -4.77 -10.75 -4.81
N PHE A 130 -5.35 -10.47 -3.65
CA PHE A 130 -6.61 -9.72 -3.56
C PHE A 130 -6.39 -8.23 -3.88
N ARG A 131 -7.15 -7.71 -4.83
CA ARG A 131 -7.01 -6.34 -5.34
C ARG A 131 -8.28 -5.57 -5.02
N ASN A 132 -8.13 -4.40 -4.41
CA ASN A 132 -9.27 -3.53 -4.14
C ASN A 132 -9.11 -2.17 -4.82
N ALA A 133 -10.23 -1.58 -5.22
CA ALA A 133 -10.27 -0.23 -5.78
C ALA A 133 -10.50 0.78 -4.64
N PHE A 134 -9.54 1.67 -4.42
CA PHE A 134 -9.67 2.75 -3.46
C PHE A 134 -10.50 3.90 -4.04
N THR A 135 -11.68 4.13 -3.47
CA THR A 135 -12.66 5.08 -3.98
C THR A 135 -12.42 6.54 -3.57
N GLY A 136 -11.39 6.83 -2.78
CA GLY A 136 -10.97 8.19 -2.45
C GLY A 136 -11.57 8.78 -1.18
N THR A 137 -12.42 8.05 -0.47
CA THR A 137 -12.94 8.50 0.83
C THR A 137 -11.88 8.27 1.92
N GLN A 138 -11.72 9.23 2.84
CA GLN A 138 -10.93 8.99 4.05
C GLN A 138 -11.60 7.88 4.85
N THR A 139 -10.96 6.72 4.91
CA THR A 139 -11.41 5.59 5.72
C THR A 139 -10.35 5.22 6.74
N PRO A 140 -10.73 4.85 7.97
CA PRO A 140 -9.79 4.54 9.06
C PRO A 140 -9.08 3.19 8.90
N HIS A 141 -9.13 2.59 7.71
CA HIS A 141 -8.59 1.27 7.41
C HIS A 141 -7.66 1.27 6.19
N ILE A 142 -7.30 2.46 5.67
CA ILE A 142 -6.36 2.64 4.57
C ILE A 142 -5.13 3.39 5.09
N GLY A 143 -3.95 2.83 4.82
CA GLY A 143 -2.65 3.40 5.12
C GLY A 143 -1.78 3.49 3.87
N MET A 144 -0.48 3.66 4.08
CA MET A 144 0.50 3.64 3.00
C MET A 144 1.86 3.15 3.47
N ARG A 145 2.62 2.63 2.51
CA ARG A 145 4.02 2.26 2.66
C ARG A 145 4.84 3.00 1.62
N LEU A 146 5.96 3.55 2.07
CA LEU A 146 6.90 4.22 1.17
C LEU A 146 7.84 3.20 0.55
N VAL A 147 8.18 3.43 -0.71
CA VAL A 147 9.26 2.74 -1.41
C VAL A 147 10.30 3.76 -1.81
N LEU A 148 11.57 3.37 -1.69
CA LEU A 148 12.69 4.16 -2.19
C LEU A 148 13.32 3.40 -3.35
N ARG A 149 13.21 3.95 -4.56
CA ARG A 149 13.96 3.46 -5.69
C ARG A 149 15.40 3.94 -5.55
N GLN A 150 16.33 3.00 -5.33
CA GLN A 150 17.75 3.31 -5.40
C GLN A 150 18.09 3.65 -6.87
N GLY A 151 18.20 4.94 -7.17
CA GLY A 151 18.83 5.41 -8.39
C GLY A 151 20.36 5.23 -8.31
N PRO A 152 21.11 5.72 -9.32
CA PRO A 152 22.54 5.96 -9.11
C PRO A 152 22.69 6.76 -7.82
N SER A 153 23.60 6.36 -6.93
CA SER A 153 23.88 7.14 -5.73
C SER A 153 24.37 8.52 -6.16
N VAL A 154 23.46 9.49 -6.21
CA VAL A 154 23.86 10.89 -6.35
C VAL A 154 24.18 11.32 -4.92
N THR A 155 25.38 10.97 -4.47
CA THR A 155 25.91 11.55 -3.24
C THR A 155 26.24 13.01 -3.56
N ARG A 156 25.22 13.87 -3.64
CA ARG A 156 25.46 15.30 -3.70
C ARG A 156 25.86 15.75 -2.33
N THR A 157 27.04 16.36 -2.24
CA THR A 157 27.39 17.07 -1.01
C THR A 157 26.36 18.16 -0.73
N ARG A 158 26.19 18.55 0.53
CA ARG A 158 25.32 19.66 0.91
C ARG A 158 25.63 20.92 0.09
N THR A 159 26.91 21.13 -0.22
CA THR A 159 27.42 22.21 -1.08
C THR A 159 26.85 22.12 -2.49
N GLU A 160 26.94 20.95 -3.15
CA GLU A 160 26.38 20.76 -4.50
C GLU A 160 24.86 20.97 -4.57
N ILE A 161 24.13 20.65 -3.49
CA ILE A 161 22.69 20.92 -3.40
C ILE A 161 22.43 22.43 -3.27
N SER A 162 23.20 23.12 -2.42
CA SER A 162 23.09 24.56 -2.22
C SER A 162 23.44 25.35 -3.49
N ASP A 163 24.51 24.98 -4.18
CA ASP A 163 24.96 25.64 -5.40
C ASP A 163 23.92 25.47 -6.52
N ALA A 164 23.42 24.25 -6.73
CA ALA A 164 22.39 23.98 -7.73
C ALA A 164 21.06 24.72 -7.44
N LEU A 165 20.73 24.92 -6.15
CA LEU A 165 19.55 25.69 -5.77
C LEU A 165 19.76 27.19 -6.03
N GLN A 166 20.95 27.69 -5.75
CA GLN A 166 21.32 29.10 -5.96
C GLN A 166 21.33 29.45 -7.45
N ASP A 167 21.93 28.60 -8.29
CA ASP A 167 21.93 28.76 -9.75
C ASP A 167 20.51 28.83 -10.32
N LYS A 168 19.60 27.99 -9.79
CA LYS A 168 18.20 27.98 -10.21
C LYS A 168 17.46 29.26 -9.79
N LEU A 169 17.70 29.75 -8.57
CA LEU A 169 17.13 31.01 -8.08
C LEU A 169 17.62 32.22 -8.89
N ASP A 170 18.90 32.22 -9.27
CA ASP A 170 19.49 33.31 -10.04
C ASP A 170 18.98 33.31 -11.49
N ALA A 171 18.79 32.13 -12.09
CA ALA A 171 18.13 31.99 -13.40
C ALA A 171 16.68 32.52 -13.37
N GLU A 172 15.88 32.15 -12.37
CA GLU A 172 14.50 32.63 -12.22
C GLU A 172 14.41 34.13 -11.95
N LYS A 173 15.38 34.71 -11.23
CA LYS A 173 15.48 36.16 -11.04
C LYS A 173 15.79 36.87 -12.34
N LYS A 174 16.73 36.35 -13.12
CA LYS A 174 17.11 36.92 -14.42
C LYS A 174 15.93 36.90 -15.38
N GLU A 175 15.21 35.79 -15.46
CA GLU A 175 13.99 35.69 -16.28
C GLU A 175 12.93 36.72 -15.88
N ARG A 176 12.70 36.92 -14.57
CA ARG A 176 11.77 37.94 -14.07
C ARG A 176 12.21 39.37 -14.41
N GLN A 177 13.51 39.66 -14.34
CA GLN A 177 14.05 40.97 -14.72
C GLN A 177 13.93 41.24 -16.22
N ASP A 178 14.17 40.21 -17.05
CA ASP A 178 14.05 40.30 -18.50
C ASP A 178 12.57 40.45 -18.92
N GLN A 179 11.63 39.83 -18.21
CA GLN A 179 10.19 40.04 -18.42
C GLN A 179 9.73 41.44 -17.99
N ALA A 180 10.25 41.99 -16.89
CA ALA A 180 9.90 43.33 -16.42
C ALA A 180 10.48 44.47 -17.30
N ARG A 181 11.47 44.17 -18.14
CA ARG A 181 12.09 45.10 -19.10
C ARG A 181 11.40 45.14 -20.48
N LYS A 182 10.49 44.21 -20.76
CA LYS A 182 9.67 44.18 -21.97
C LYS A 182 8.33 44.86 -21.72
#